data_AF-A0A6P5RT76-F1
#
_entry.id   AF-A0A6P5RT76-F1
#
_cell.length_a   1.000
_cell.length_b   1.000
_cell.length_c   1.000
_cell.angle_alpha   90.00
_cell.angle_beta   90.00
_cell.angle_gamma   90.00
#
_symmetry.space_group_name_H-M   'P 1'
#
loop_
_entity.id
_entity.type
_entity.pdbx_description
1 polymer ?
#
loop_
_entity_poly.entity_id
_entity_poly.type
_entity_poly.pdbx_seq_one_letter_code
_entity_poly.pdbx_strand_id
1 'polypeptide(L)'
;DDVSAQICKNFSAPAEQLAASIRNGLEIIGSHRHSSALRRSSFRFSLKPSESRLILPVSKADVGVQTSHEIVEEDSVEFMCNNCKNRMQLEVKEVNEISDLQLVTVDGSESADKSKIQVPKAVEKVLAGAIRREMALEDICAKKTSEIMQLNRLVQQYKHERECNAIIAQTREDKILRLESLMDGVLPTEEFMEEELVSLTHEYKLLKEKYENHPELLRTKIELKRVQDELDNLRSFCDMGEREVLLEEIQDLRSQLQYYVDCSSTSARTRKSMLQLTYSRDPNVAPLSTIPESTEESAEQKLEQERKRWTEVESNWISLAEELKVELEASRSLAEKTMQELETEKKCAEELKEAMQLAMEGQARMLEQYADLEEKHMQLLARHRTIRDGVEDVKKAASKAGVRGAESKFINALAAEISALRVERERERRYLRDENKGLQAQLRDTAEAVQAAGELLVRLKEADEAVATAQVC
;
A
#
# COMPACT_ATOMS: atom_id res chain seq x y z
N ASP A 1 -69.80 15.34 -4.78
CA ASP A 1 -68.72 15.96 -5.57
C ASP A 1 -68.06 17.15 -4.89
N ASP A 2 -67.43 16.99 -3.72
CA ASP A 2 -66.66 18.13 -3.15
C ASP A 2 -65.50 17.74 -2.21
N VAL A 3 -64.98 16.51 -2.31
CA VAL A 3 -63.79 16.06 -1.53
C VAL A 3 -62.54 15.92 -2.43
N SER A 4 -62.73 15.81 -3.74
CA SER A 4 -61.62 15.66 -4.70
C SER A 4 -60.88 16.98 -4.98
N ALA A 5 -61.52 18.14 -4.76
CA ALA A 5 -60.91 19.45 -5.02
C ALA A 5 -59.97 19.93 -3.89
N GLN A 6 -60.12 19.42 -2.66
CA GLN A 6 -59.29 19.84 -1.51
C GLN A 6 -57.92 19.14 -1.50
N ILE A 7 -57.80 17.92 -2.06
CA ILE A 7 -56.56 17.13 -2.08
C ILE A 7 -55.57 17.63 -3.15
N CYS A 8 -56.07 18.20 -4.26
CA CYS A 8 -55.21 18.73 -5.33
C CYS A 8 -54.46 20.02 -4.95
N LYS A 9 -54.83 20.74 -3.88
CA LYS A 9 -54.12 21.96 -3.45
C LYS A 9 -52.85 21.69 -2.63
N ASN A 10 -52.65 20.47 -2.14
CA ASN A 10 -51.48 20.14 -1.31
C ASN A 10 -50.28 19.57 -2.09
N PHE A 11 -50.46 19.26 -3.38
CA PHE A 11 -49.38 18.75 -4.26
C PHE A 11 -48.67 19.84 -5.07
N SER A 12 -49.22 21.07 -5.17
CA SER A 12 -48.56 22.17 -5.89
C SER A 12 -47.52 22.90 -5.05
N ALA A 13 -47.69 22.97 -3.72
CA ALA A 13 -46.78 23.68 -2.82
C ALA A 13 -45.33 23.12 -2.80
N PRO A 14 -45.08 21.79 -2.82
CA PRO A 14 -43.72 21.24 -2.86
C PRO A 14 -43.03 21.47 -4.21
N ALA A 15 -43.79 21.39 -5.31
CA ALA A 15 -43.26 21.62 -6.66
C ALA A 15 -42.89 23.09 -6.88
N GLU A 16 -43.67 24.02 -6.32
CA GLU A 16 -43.38 25.45 -6.35
C GLU A 16 -42.18 25.82 -5.47
N GLN A 17 -42.03 25.21 -4.30
CA GLN A 17 -40.84 25.37 -3.44
C GLN A 17 -39.57 24.83 -4.10
N LEU A 18 -39.66 23.67 -4.77
CA LEU A 18 -38.55 23.11 -5.53
C LEU A 18 -38.19 24.01 -6.73
N ALA A 19 -39.18 24.49 -7.47
CA ALA A 19 -38.96 25.43 -8.58
C ALA A 19 -38.39 26.77 -8.12
N ALA A 20 -38.76 27.25 -6.92
CA ALA A 20 -38.16 28.44 -6.31
C ALA A 20 -36.71 28.19 -5.88
N SER A 21 -36.43 27.03 -5.28
CA SER A 21 -35.07 26.63 -4.86
C SER A 21 -34.13 26.47 -6.06
N ILE A 22 -34.60 25.85 -7.15
CA ILE A 22 -33.84 25.69 -8.40
C ILE A 22 -33.57 27.05 -9.05
N ARG A 23 -34.57 27.94 -9.11
CA ARG A 23 -34.38 29.31 -9.63
C ARG A 23 -33.36 30.11 -8.82
N ASN A 24 -33.43 30.03 -7.49
CA ASN A 24 -32.46 30.66 -6.60
C ASN A 24 -31.04 30.06 -6.77
N GLY A 25 -30.93 28.73 -6.91
CA GLY A 25 -29.66 28.06 -7.19
C GLY A 25 -29.05 28.49 -8.53
N LEU A 26 -29.86 28.62 -9.57
CA LEU A 26 -29.43 29.12 -10.88
C LEU A 26 -28.98 30.58 -10.84
N GLU A 27 -29.65 31.42 -10.03
CA GLU A 27 -29.30 32.83 -9.84
C GLU A 27 -27.97 32.98 -9.07
N ILE A 28 -27.71 32.15 -8.06
CA ILE A 28 -26.42 32.09 -7.35
C ILE A 28 -25.28 31.66 -8.30
N ILE A 29 -25.52 30.63 -9.13
CA ILE A 29 -24.55 30.15 -10.11
C ILE A 29 -24.29 31.20 -11.20
N GLY A 30 -25.33 31.92 -11.62
CA GLY A 30 -25.21 33.05 -12.56
C GLY A 30 -24.40 34.21 -11.96
N SER A 31 -24.64 34.52 -10.69
CA SER A 31 -23.90 35.54 -9.93
C SER A 31 -22.40 35.23 -9.82
N HIS A 32 -22.05 33.95 -9.66
CA HIS A 32 -20.66 33.48 -9.63
C HIS A 32 -19.96 33.47 -10.99
N ARG A 33 -20.69 33.46 -12.12
CA ARG A 33 -20.12 33.60 -13.47
C ARG A 33 -19.69 35.03 -13.81
N HIS A 34 -20.23 36.05 -13.14
CA HIS A 34 -19.86 37.45 -13.35
C HIS A 34 -18.69 37.93 -12.47
N SER A 35 -18.22 37.09 -11.54
CA SER A 35 -16.99 37.33 -10.78
C SER A 35 -15.76 36.99 -11.64
N SER A 36 -14.99 38.00 -12.02
CA SER A 36 -13.81 37.92 -12.90
C SER A 36 -12.60 37.18 -12.28
N ALA A 37 -12.72 36.59 -11.10
CA ALA A 37 -11.61 35.98 -10.37
C ALA A 37 -11.24 34.54 -10.79
N LEU A 38 -12.05 33.87 -11.62
CA LEU A 38 -11.84 32.46 -11.97
C LEU A 38 -11.43 32.17 -13.42
N ARG A 39 -10.97 33.17 -14.19
CA ARG A 39 -10.50 32.97 -15.59
C ARG A 39 -9.06 32.44 -15.72
N ARG A 40 -8.53 31.67 -14.74
CA ARG A 40 -7.13 31.19 -14.81
C ARG A 40 -6.83 29.73 -14.49
N SER A 41 -7.82 28.85 -14.31
CA SER A 41 -7.54 27.40 -14.22
C SER A 41 -8.07 26.64 -15.44
N SER A 42 -7.15 26.41 -16.39
CA SER A 42 -7.35 25.44 -17.48
C SER A 42 -7.10 24.03 -16.95
N PHE A 43 -8.15 23.29 -16.58
CA PHE A 43 -8.10 21.82 -16.51
C PHE A 43 -9.23 21.25 -17.37
N ARG A 44 -8.87 20.80 -18.58
CA ARG A 44 -9.74 20.02 -19.47
C ARG A 44 -9.64 18.55 -19.06
N PHE A 45 -10.76 17.95 -18.67
CA PHE A 45 -10.87 16.49 -18.60
C PHE A 45 -10.96 15.93 -20.01
N SER A 46 -9.99 15.12 -20.42
CA SER A 46 -10.07 14.33 -21.66
C SER A 46 -10.63 12.94 -21.35
N LEU A 47 -11.86 12.65 -21.77
CA LEU A 47 -12.33 11.27 -21.92
C LEU A 47 -11.81 10.72 -23.25
N LYS A 48 -11.00 9.67 -23.20
CA LYS A 48 -10.89 8.69 -24.29
C LYS A 48 -11.61 7.41 -23.85
N PRO A 49 -12.42 6.77 -24.72
CA PRO A 49 -13.07 5.50 -24.41
C PRO A 49 -12.09 4.35 -24.64
N SER A 50 -11.82 3.55 -23.60
CA SER A 50 -11.14 2.26 -23.72
C SER A 50 -12.13 1.13 -23.48
N GLU A 51 -11.96 0.10 -24.29
CA GLU A 51 -12.85 -1.02 -24.62
C GLU A 51 -13.42 -1.81 -23.43
N SER A 52 -14.67 -2.20 -23.61
CA SER A 52 -15.52 -2.95 -22.69
C SER A 52 -15.01 -4.39 -22.49
N ARG A 53 -14.65 -4.76 -21.26
CA ARG A 53 -14.76 -6.15 -20.79
C ARG A 53 -16.07 -6.30 -20.04
N LEU A 54 -17.01 -7.02 -20.67
CA LEU A 54 -18.27 -7.47 -20.07
C LEU A 54 -17.96 -8.32 -18.84
N ILE A 55 -18.34 -7.85 -17.66
CA ILE A 55 -18.44 -8.68 -16.45
C ILE A 55 -19.88 -9.17 -16.39
N LEU A 56 -20.08 -10.46 -16.65
CA LEU A 56 -21.35 -11.15 -16.37
C LEU A 56 -21.51 -11.29 -14.84
N PRO A 57 -22.70 -11.04 -14.29
CA PRO A 57 -22.95 -11.22 -12.86
C PRO A 57 -23.06 -12.70 -12.52
N VAL A 58 -22.13 -13.22 -11.71
CA VAL A 58 -22.24 -14.55 -11.11
C VAL A 58 -23.31 -14.51 -10.01
N SER A 59 -24.31 -15.37 -10.14
CA SER A 59 -25.34 -15.62 -9.14
C SER A 59 -24.72 -16.12 -7.83
N LYS A 60 -24.95 -15.41 -6.72
CA LYS A 60 -24.71 -15.95 -5.39
C LYS A 60 -25.73 -17.04 -5.11
N ALA A 61 -25.28 -18.29 -5.16
CA ALA A 61 -26.02 -19.42 -4.60
C ALA A 61 -25.52 -19.67 -3.17
N ASP A 62 -26.48 -19.71 -2.27
CA ASP A 62 -26.40 -20.17 -0.88
C ASP A 62 -25.98 -21.64 -0.87
N VAL A 63 -24.91 -22.00 -0.17
CA VAL A 63 -24.52 -23.41 0.03
C VAL A 63 -24.35 -23.65 1.52
N GLY A 64 -25.46 -24.02 2.15
CA GLY A 64 -25.46 -24.79 3.38
C GLY A 64 -25.22 -26.28 3.06
N VAL A 65 -24.36 -26.89 3.88
CA VAL A 65 -24.34 -28.29 4.33
C VAL A 65 -24.70 -29.37 3.30
N GLN A 66 -23.68 -30.11 2.84
CA GLN A 66 -23.72 -31.57 2.73
C GLN A 66 -22.31 -32.16 2.87
N THR A 67 -22.24 -33.18 3.73
CA THR A 67 -21.12 -34.01 4.17
C THR A 67 -20.70 -35.03 3.12
N SER A 68 -19.39 -35.24 2.90
CA SER A 68 -18.78 -36.57 2.66
C SER A 68 -17.28 -36.47 2.38
N HIS A 69 -16.52 -37.34 3.05
CA HIS A 69 -15.20 -37.80 2.62
C HIS A 69 -15.24 -38.26 1.15
N GLU A 70 -14.27 -37.81 0.36
CA GLU A 70 -13.45 -38.69 -0.48
C GLU A 70 -12.15 -37.97 -0.80
N ILE A 71 -11.04 -38.62 -0.46
CA ILE A 71 -9.68 -38.24 -0.83
C ILE A 71 -9.61 -38.44 -2.34
N VAL A 72 -9.52 -37.36 -3.10
CA VAL A 72 -9.05 -37.40 -4.49
C VAL A 72 -7.85 -36.47 -4.55
N GLU A 73 -6.68 -37.08 -4.69
CA GLU A 73 -5.48 -36.44 -5.19
C GLU A 73 -5.84 -35.79 -6.54
N GLU A 74 -5.89 -34.47 -6.60
CA GLU A 74 -5.93 -33.75 -7.86
C GLU A 74 -4.54 -33.18 -8.14
N ASP A 75 -4.04 -33.61 -9.30
CA ASP A 75 -2.75 -33.36 -9.90
C ASP A 75 -2.25 -31.93 -9.76
N SER A 76 -0.94 -31.84 -9.53
CA SER A 76 -0.11 -30.65 -9.62
C SER A 76 -0.32 -29.93 -10.96
N VAL A 77 -1.16 -28.90 -10.96
CA VAL A 77 -1.28 -27.99 -12.11
C VAL A 77 0.01 -27.20 -12.25
N GLU A 78 0.78 -27.58 -13.24
CA GLU A 78 2.08 -27.02 -13.60
C GLU A 78 1.92 -25.59 -14.14
N PHE A 79 2.24 -24.58 -13.33
CA PHE A 79 2.21 -23.19 -13.75
C PHE A 79 3.49 -22.83 -14.50
N MET A 80 3.36 -22.56 -15.80
CA MET A 80 4.43 -21.96 -16.60
C MET A 80 4.29 -20.43 -16.64
N CYS A 81 5.41 -19.73 -16.45
CA CYS A 81 5.49 -18.29 -16.67
C CYS A 81 5.45 -17.99 -18.18
N ASN A 82 4.43 -17.24 -18.62
CA ASN A 82 4.24 -16.84 -20.03
C ASN A 82 5.40 -16.02 -20.62
N ASN A 83 6.30 -15.49 -19.80
CA ASN A 83 7.41 -14.64 -20.26
C ASN A 83 8.75 -15.38 -20.41
N CYS A 84 9.03 -16.39 -19.58
CA CYS A 84 10.33 -17.10 -19.62
C CYS A 84 10.25 -18.59 -20.02
N LYS A 85 9.05 -19.16 -20.22
CA LYS A 85 8.83 -20.53 -20.74
C LYS A 85 9.65 -21.65 -20.06
N ASN A 86 10.09 -21.47 -18.80
CA ASN A 86 10.81 -22.51 -18.08
C ASN A 86 9.93 -23.22 -17.04
N ARG A 87 10.10 -24.54 -16.97
CA ARG A 87 9.40 -25.48 -16.07
C ARG A 87 10.16 -25.53 -14.74
N MET A 88 9.52 -25.14 -13.65
CA MET A 88 10.13 -25.23 -12.30
C MET A 88 9.68 -26.55 -11.65
N GLN A 89 10.53 -27.58 -11.72
CA GLN A 89 10.36 -28.79 -10.93
C GLN A 89 10.96 -28.56 -9.55
N LEU A 90 10.14 -28.73 -8.52
CA LEU A 90 10.51 -28.56 -7.12
C LEU A 90 10.48 -29.94 -6.47
N GLU A 91 11.58 -30.68 -6.57
CA GLU A 91 11.83 -31.83 -5.71
C GLU A 91 13.26 -31.79 -5.17
N VAL A 92 13.33 -31.76 -3.84
CA VAL A 92 14.54 -31.87 -3.05
C VAL A 92 14.99 -33.33 -3.07
N LYS A 93 16.09 -33.62 -3.76
CA LYS A 93 16.99 -34.73 -3.41
C LYS A 93 18.43 -34.25 -3.54
N GLU A 94 19.09 -34.12 -2.39
CA GLU A 94 20.53 -34.06 -2.27
C GLU A 94 21.14 -35.32 -2.91
N VAL A 95 21.80 -35.18 -4.05
CA VAL A 95 22.97 -36.01 -4.40
C VAL A 95 23.92 -35.14 -5.21
N ASN A 96 25.16 -35.06 -4.71
CA ASN A 96 26.40 -34.70 -5.39
C ASN A 96 26.36 -34.88 -6.91
N GLU A 97 26.56 -33.79 -7.67
CA GLU A 97 27.12 -33.85 -9.03
C GLU A 97 27.68 -32.48 -9.43
N ILE A 98 28.84 -32.16 -8.84
CA ILE A 98 29.82 -31.25 -9.46
C ILE A 98 30.48 -32.06 -10.57
N SER A 99 29.96 -32.02 -11.80
CA SER A 99 30.67 -32.41 -13.03
C SER A 99 29.76 -32.17 -14.23
N ASP A 100 30.03 -31.12 -14.99
CA ASP A 100 30.04 -31.15 -16.47
C ASP A 100 30.24 -29.74 -17.03
N LEU A 101 31.49 -29.29 -16.96
CA LEU A 101 32.08 -28.34 -17.91
C LEU A 101 33.55 -28.73 -18.06
N GLN A 102 33.75 -29.88 -18.69
CA GLN A 102 35.07 -30.36 -19.10
C GLN A 102 35.59 -29.47 -20.24
N LEU A 103 36.43 -28.51 -19.89
CA LEU A 103 37.26 -27.79 -20.86
C LEU A 103 38.31 -28.76 -21.41
N VAL A 104 38.09 -29.22 -22.64
CA VAL A 104 39.07 -29.98 -23.41
C VAL A 104 40.30 -29.09 -23.65
N THR A 105 41.44 -29.46 -23.07
CA THR A 105 42.75 -28.90 -23.40
C THR A 105 43.16 -29.39 -24.79
N VAL A 106 43.08 -28.50 -25.78
CA VAL A 106 43.79 -28.69 -27.05
C VAL A 106 45.11 -27.95 -26.95
N ASP A 107 46.16 -28.73 -26.76
CA ASP A 107 47.55 -28.29 -26.86
C ASP A 107 47.95 -28.28 -28.34
N GLY A 108 48.49 -27.17 -28.83
CA GLY A 108 48.92 -27.09 -30.23
C GLY A 108 49.19 -25.69 -30.79
N SER A 109 50.45 -25.28 -30.67
CA SER A 109 51.18 -24.34 -31.53
C SER A 109 50.97 -22.83 -31.39
N GLU A 110 52.02 -22.20 -30.90
CA GLU A 110 52.40 -20.81 -31.08
C GLU A 110 52.25 -20.36 -32.55
N SER A 111 51.41 -19.36 -32.78
CA SER A 111 51.69 -18.35 -33.80
C SER A 111 51.17 -17.01 -33.30
N ALA A 112 52.09 -16.08 -33.09
CA ALA A 112 51.79 -14.70 -32.81
C ALA A 112 51.00 -14.10 -33.99
N ASP A 113 49.68 -13.94 -33.84
CA ASP A 113 49.02 -12.81 -34.48
C ASP A 113 47.78 -12.37 -33.72
N LYS A 114 47.67 -11.06 -33.55
CA LYS A 114 46.70 -10.37 -32.70
C LYS A 114 45.32 -10.42 -33.34
N SER A 115 44.58 -11.52 -33.21
CA SER A 115 43.14 -11.49 -33.45
C SER A 115 42.43 -10.98 -32.19
N LYS A 116 42.56 -9.67 -31.94
CA LYS A 116 41.52 -8.97 -31.16
C LYS A 116 40.24 -9.10 -31.97
N ILE A 117 39.40 -10.10 -31.66
CA ILE A 117 38.02 -10.15 -32.12
C ILE A 117 37.35 -8.93 -31.49
N GLN A 118 37.45 -7.78 -32.16
CA GLN A 118 36.77 -6.57 -31.76
C GLN A 118 35.29 -6.83 -32.02
N VAL A 119 34.59 -7.24 -30.96
CA VAL A 119 33.13 -7.27 -30.95
C VAL A 119 32.69 -5.86 -31.35
N PRO A 120 31.92 -5.69 -32.44
CA PRO A 120 31.51 -4.37 -32.88
C PRO A 120 30.82 -3.63 -31.72
N LYS A 121 31.18 -2.37 -31.49
CA LYS A 121 30.67 -1.54 -30.36
C LYS A 121 29.14 -1.52 -30.25
N ALA A 122 28.43 -1.77 -31.35
CA ALA A 122 26.98 -1.93 -31.38
C ALA A 122 26.51 -3.25 -30.72
N VAL A 123 27.21 -4.36 -30.96
CA VAL A 123 26.94 -5.67 -30.35
C VAL A 123 27.23 -5.64 -28.84
N GLU A 124 28.31 -4.98 -28.40
CA GLU A 124 28.57 -4.76 -26.97
C GLU A 124 27.44 -3.97 -26.29
N LYS A 125 26.95 -2.89 -26.92
CA LYS A 125 25.83 -2.10 -26.38
C LYS A 125 24.52 -2.90 -26.32
N VAL A 126 24.24 -3.71 -27.33
CA VAL A 126 23.07 -4.60 -27.35
C VAL A 126 23.17 -5.67 -26.26
N LEU A 127 24.34 -6.29 -26.11
CA LEU A 127 24.59 -7.32 -25.10
C LEU A 127 24.51 -6.74 -23.68
N ALA A 128 25.15 -5.60 -23.42
CA ALA A 128 25.05 -4.90 -22.14
C ALA A 128 23.60 -4.45 -21.84
N GLY A 129 22.84 -4.07 -22.87
CA GLY A 129 21.41 -3.77 -22.74
C GLY A 129 20.56 -5.00 -22.45
N ALA A 130 20.90 -6.16 -23.02
CA ALA A 130 20.25 -7.45 -22.74
C ALA A 130 20.53 -7.89 -21.29
N ILE A 131 21.78 -7.86 -20.84
CA ILE A 131 22.18 -8.23 -19.47
C ILE A 131 21.46 -7.36 -18.43
N ARG A 132 21.38 -6.04 -18.64
CA ARG A 132 20.65 -5.15 -17.72
C ARG A 132 19.15 -5.46 -17.64
N ARG A 133 18.53 -5.85 -18.76
CA ARG A 133 17.12 -6.26 -18.77
C ARG A 133 16.92 -7.61 -18.10
N GLU A 134 17.84 -8.54 -18.29
CA GLU A 134 17.82 -9.85 -17.63
C GLU A 134 17.93 -9.69 -16.11
N MET A 135 18.92 -8.93 -15.63
CA MET A 135 19.07 -8.65 -14.19
C MET A 135 17.84 -7.94 -13.60
N ALA A 136 17.24 -6.99 -14.34
CA ALA A 136 16.02 -6.32 -13.88
C ALA A 136 14.81 -7.28 -13.82
N LEU A 137 14.73 -8.26 -14.72
CA LEU A 137 13.70 -9.29 -14.69
C LEU A 137 13.95 -10.29 -13.54
N GLU A 138 15.21 -10.69 -13.30
CA GLU A 138 15.60 -11.52 -12.16
C GLU A 138 15.22 -10.85 -10.82
N ASP A 139 15.48 -9.54 -10.68
CA ASP A 139 15.08 -8.77 -9.49
C ASP A 139 13.54 -8.77 -9.30
N ILE A 140 12.78 -8.63 -10.38
CA ILE A 140 11.31 -8.68 -10.33
C ILE A 140 10.84 -10.10 -9.98
N CYS A 141 11.44 -11.13 -10.56
CA CYS A 141 11.14 -12.52 -10.26
C CYS A 141 11.47 -12.86 -8.80
N ALA A 142 12.62 -12.43 -8.28
CA ALA A 142 12.99 -12.60 -6.88
C ALA A 142 11.97 -11.94 -5.93
N LYS A 143 11.52 -10.71 -6.25
CA LYS A 143 10.46 -10.02 -5.50
C LYS A 143 9.12 -10.76 -5.56
N LYS A 144 8.74 -11.29 -6.72
CA LYS A 144 7.49 -12.05 -6.87
C LYS A 144 7.55 -13.39 -6.13
N THR A 145 8.69 -14.06 -6.15
CA THR A 145 8.92 -15.29 -5.38
C THR A 145 8.81 -15.03 -3.88
N SER A 146 9.42 -13.95 -3.37
CA SER A 146 9.30 -13.61 -1.94
C SER A 146 7.87 -13.23 -1.54
N GLU A 147 7.14 -12.50 -2.40
CA GLU A 147 5.72 -12.18 -2.20
C GLU A 147 4.85 -13.44 -2.17
N ILE A 148 5.07 -14.38 -3.10
CA ILE A 148 4.37 -15.69 -3.13
C ILE A 148 4.67 -16.49 -1.87
N MET A 149 5.93 -16.54 -1.42
CA MET A 149 6.31 -17.23 -0.18
C MET A 149 5.62 -16.60 1.04
N GLN A 150 5.54 -15.27 1.10
CA GLN A 150 4.84 -14.56 2.17
C GLN A 150 3.34 -14.86 2.16
N LEU A 151 2.70 -14.83 0.98
CA LEU A 151 1.29 -15.16 0.83
C LEU A 151 1.01 -16.61 1.21
N ASN A 152 1.83 -17.57 0.79
CA ASN A 152 1.70 -18.97 1.18
C ASN A 152 1.81 -19.16 2.69
N ARG A 153 2.76 -18.48 3.34
CA ARG A 153 2.88 -18.49 4.80
C ARG A 153 1.61 -17.96 5.47
N LEU A 154 1.07 -16.85 4.97
CA LEU A 154 -0.14 -16.24 5.51
C LEU A 154 -1.37 -17.14 5.33
N VAL A 155 -1.51 -17.80 4.18
CA VAL A 155 -2.58 -18.77 3.92
C VAL A 155 -2.50 -19.96 4.89
N GLN A 156 -1.31 -20.52 5.12
CA GLN A 156 -1.13 -21.60 6.09
C GLN A 156 -1.45 -21.14 7.52
N GLN A 157 -1.07 -19.90 7.89
CA GLN A 157 -1.43 -19.32 9.17
C GLN A 157 -2.95 -19.19 9.34
N TYR A 158 -3.66 -18.65 8.35
CA TYR A 158 -5.12 -18.55 8.40
C TYR A 158 -5.81 -19.91 8.47
N LYS A 159 -5.29 -20.91 7.74
CA LYS A 159 -5.81 -22.26 7.77
C LYS A 159 -5.70 -22.86 9.18
N HIS A 160 -4.51 -22.79 9.78
CA HIS A 160 -4.27 -23.27 11.13
C HIS A 160 -5.09 -22.50 12.18
N GLU A 161 -5.18 -21.17 12.07
CA GLU A 161 -5.99 -20.35 12.97
C GLU A 161 -7.47 -20.73 12.91
N ARG A 162 -8.00 -20.97 11.70
CA ARG A 162 -9.38 -21.40 11.48
C ARG A 162 -9.65 -22.78 12.10
N GLU A 163 -8.76 -23.74 11.87
CA GLU A 163 -8.86 -25.10 12.45
C GLU A 163 -8.86 -25.04 13.98
N CYS A 164 -7.91 -24.30 14.56
CA CYS A 164 -7.83 -24.17 16.00
C CYS A 164 -8.98 -23.34 16.60
N ASN A 165 -9.61 -22.43 15.85
CA ASN A 165 -10.84 -21.75 16.29
C ASN A 165 -12.05 -22.69 16.25
N ALA A 166 -12.12 -23.59 15.28
CA ALA A 166 -13.17 -24.60 15.20
C ALA A 166 -13.10 -25.58 16.39
N ILE A 167 -11.89 -26.04 16.75
CA ILE A 167 -11.71 -26.92 17.93
C ILE A 167 -12.17 -26.22 19.21
N ILE A 168 -11.83 -24.94 19.42
CA ILE A 168 -12.29 -24.18 20.60
C ILE A 168 -13.81 -24.00 20.62
N ALA A 169 -14.44 -23.83 19.46
CA ALA A 169 -15.90 -23.75 19.39
C ALA A 169 -16.53 -25.10 19.77
N GLN A 170 -15.98 -26.20 19.26
CA GLN A 170 -16.43 -27.55 19.58
C GLN A 170 -16.26 -27.88 21.07
N THR A 171 -15.12 -27.55 21.69
CA THR A 171 -14.91 -27.83 23.12
C THR A 171 -15.89 -27.06 24.01
N ARG A 172 -16.31 -25.86 23.59
CA ARG A 172 -17.35 -25.07 24.26
C ARG A 172 -18.74 -25.70 24.11
N GLU A 173 -19.07 -26.20 22.92
CA GLU A 173 -20.33 -26.93 22.68
C GLU A 173 -20.38 -28.23 23.49
N ASP A 174 -19.30 -29.01 23.49
CA ASP A 174 -19.18 -30.24 24.28
C ASP A 174 -19.32 -29.95 25.79
N LYS A 175 -18.76 -28.84 26.27
CA LYS A 175 -18.93 -28.39 27.65
C LYS A 175 -20.39 -28.08 27.98
N ILE A 176 -21.13 -27.46 27.07
CA ILE A 176 -22.57 -27.20 27.24
C ILE A 176 -23.32 -28.53 27.37
N LEU A 177 -23.04 -29.50 26.49
CA LEU A 177 -23.68 -30.82 26.53
C LEU A 177 -23.37 -31.59 27.84
N ARG A 178 -22.12 -31.53 28.32
CA ARG A 178 -21.73 -32.11 29.62
C ARG A 178 -22.47 -31.45 30.78
N LEU A 179 -22.59 -30.13 30.77
CA LEU A 179 -23.32 -29.37 31.79
C LEU A 179 -24.82 -29.67 31.77
N GLU A 180 -25.43 -29.80 30.59
CA GLU A 180 -26.84 -30.20 30.44
C GLU A 180 -27.06 -31.62 30.97
N SER A 181 -26.17 -32.55 30.66
CA SER A 181 -26.23 -33.94 31.15
C SER A 181 -26.07 -34.03 32.68
N LEU A 182 -25.22 -33.18 33.26
CA LEU A 182 -25.08 -33.03 34.71
C LEU A 182 -26.37 -32.47 35.33
N MET A 183 -26.98 -31.45 34.71
CA MET A 183 -28.23 -30.85 35.17
C MET A 183 -29.41 -31.82 35.13
N ASP A 184 -29.48 -32.67 34.11
CA ASP A 184 -30.51 -33.71 33.96
C ASP A 184 -30.29 -34.92 34.89
N GLY A 185 -29.16 -34.94 35.62
CA GLY A 185 -28.80 -36.02 36.55
C GLY A 185 -28.39 -37.33 35.87
N VAL A 186 -28.13 -37.27 34.56
CA VAL A 186 -27.67 -38.41 33.75
C VAL A 186 -26.17 -38.63 33.93
N LEU A 187 -25.40 -37.56 34.09
CA LEU A 187 -23.95 -37.58 34.29
C LEU A 187 -23.61 -37.37 35.78
N PRO A 188 -22.87 -38.30 36.43
CA PRO A 188 -22.35 -38.11 37.78
C PRO A 188 -21.38 -36.93 37.88
N THR A 189 -21.36 -36.26 39.04
CA THR A 189 -20.48 -35.10 39.29
C THR A 189 -18.99 -35.44 39.16
N GLU A 190 -18.56 -36.63 39.58
CA GLU A 190 -17.16 -37.06 39.50
C GLU A 190 -16.71 -37.25 38.04
N GLU A 191 -17.52 -37.91 37.22
CA GLU A 191 -17.27 -38.07 35.78
C GLU A 191 -17.22 -36.72 35.05
N PHE A 192 -18.14 -35.81 35.37
CA PHE A 192 -18.11 -34.44 34.84
C PHE A 192 -16.79 -33.71 35.15
N MET A 193 -16.31 -33.80 36.39
CA MET A 193 -15.09 -33.12 36.82
C MET A 193 -13.84 -33.68 36.14
N GLU A 194 -13.78 -34.99 35.92
CA GLU A 194 -12.69 -35.64 35.19
C GLU A 194 -12.68 -35.24 33.70
N GLU A 195 -13.82 -35.30 33.03
CA GLU A 195 -13.96 -34.89 31.63
C GLU A 195 -13.66 -33.40 31.43
N GLU A 196 -14.09 -32.55 32.36
CA GLU A 196 -13.81 -31.12 32.32
C GLU A 196 -12.32 -30.83 32.50
N LEU A 197 -11.62 -31.54 33.39
CA LEU A 197 -10.18 -31.41 33.56
C LEU A 197 -9.41 -31.80 32.28
N VAL A 198 -9.81 -32.89 31.62
CA VAL A 198 -9.20 -33.32 30.35
C VAL A 198 -9.45 -32.30 29.25
N SER A 199 -10.70 -31.84 29.11
CA SER A 199 -11.09 -30.81 28.14
C SER A 199 -10.31 -29.50 28.35
N LEU A 200 -10.21 -29.03 29.60
CA LEU A 200 -9.50 -27.81 29.95
C LEU A 200 -7.98 -27.94 29.69
N THR A 201 -7.41 -29.11 29.95
CA THR A 201 -5.99 -29.37 29.67
C THR A 201 -5.71 -29.37 28.18
N HIS A 202 -6.63 -29.91 27.36
CA HIS A 202 -6.52 -29.87 25.90
C HIS A 202 -6.64 -28.43 25.36
N GLU A 203 -7.62 -27.65 25.83
CA GLU A 203 -7.76 -26.24 25.47
C GLU A 203 -6.52 -25.42 25.83
N TYR A 204 -5.96 -25.63 27.02
CA TYR A 204 -4.74 -24.95 27.44
C TYR A 204 -3.57 -25.22 26.49
N LYS A 205 -3.36 -26.49 26.09
CA LYS A 205 -2.31 -26.86 25.13
C LYS A 205 -2.51 -26.18 23.77
N LEU A 206 -3.74 -26.20 23.26
CA LEU A 206 -4.08 -25.56 21.99
C LEU A 206 -3.87 -24.04 22.03
N LEU A 207 -4.28 -23.40 23.13
CA LEU A 207 -4.12 -21.96 23.31
C LEU A 207 -2.64 -21.57 23.47
N LYS A 208 -1.86 -22.41 24.14
CA LYS A 208 -0.41 -22.26 24.26
C LYS A 208 0.27 -22.36 22.89
N GLU A 209 -0.09 -23.35 22.07
CA GLU A 209 0.42 -23.47 20.69
C GLU A 209 0.05 -22.25 19.84
N LYS A 210 -1.19 -21.75 19.93
CA LYS A 210 -1.59 -20.50 19.26
C LYS A 210 -0.73 -19.31 19.67
N TYR A 211 -0.46 -19.19 20.96
CA TYR A 211 0.38 -18.12 21.49
C TYR A 211 1.81 -18.24 20.97
N GLU A 212 2.43 -19.42 21.09
CA GLU A 212 3.80 -19.64 20.62
C GLU A 212 3.97 -19.45 19.10
N ASN A 213 2.93 -19.76 18.32
CA ASN A 213 2.90 -19.60 16.86
C ASN A 213 2.41 -18.23 16.39
N HIS A 214 2.13 -17.29 17.30
CA HIS A 214 1.62 -15.97 16.92
C HIS A 214 2.63 -15.23 16.02
N PRO A 215 2.18 -14.61 14.90
CA PRO A 215 3.09 -14.00 13.92
C PRO A 215 3.99 -12.92 14.51
N GLU A 216 3.49 -12.12 15.46
CA GLU A 216 4.30 -11.11 16.14
C GLU A 216 5.37 -11.71 17.06
N LEU A 217 5.06 -12.81 17.75
CA LEU A 217 6.03 -13.51 18.60
C LEU A 217 7.09 -14.25 17.77
N LEU A 218 6.69 -14.85 16.66
CA LEU A 218 7.64 -15.43 15.71
C LEU A 218 8.54 -14.37 15.09
N ARG A 219 7.98 -13.20 14.74
CA ARG A 219 8.76 -12.09 14.19
C ARG A 219 9.78 -11.57 15.19
N THR A 220 9.39 -11.32 16.44
CA THR A 220 10.33 -10.88 17.49
C THR A 220 11.39 -11.94 17.77
N LYS A 221 11.05 -13.24 17.75
CA LYS A 221 12.02 -14.33 17.91
C LYS A 221 13.05 -14.41 16.78
N ILE A 222 12.64 -14.11 15.53
CA ILE A 222 13.54 -14.03 14.38
C ILE A 222 14.44 -12.79 14.47
N GLU A 223 13.87 -11.63 14.81
CA GLU A 223 14.63 -10.38 14.98
C GLU A 223 15.65 -10.52 16.12
N LEU A 224 15.26 -11.12 17.24
CA LEU A 224 16.17 -11.39 18.36
C LEU A 224 17.31 -12.33 17.96
N LYS A 225 17.03 -13.38 17.17
CA LYS A 225 18.09 -14.25 16.62
C LYS A 225 19.04 -13.48 15.70
N ARG A 226 18.53 -12.64 14.80
CA ARG A 226 19.39 -11.83 13.91
C ARG A 226 20.30 -10.89 14.70
N VAL A 227 19.75 -10.20 15.70
CA VAL A 227 20.54 -9.32 16.58
C VAL A 227 21.57 -10.14 17.35
N GLN A 228 21.22 -11.35 17.80
CA GLN A 228 22.16 -12.24 18.46
C GLN A 228 23.29 -12.68 17.52
N ASP A 229 22.97 -13.08 16.29
CA ASP A 229 23.94 -13.48 15.27
C ASP A 229 24.87 -12.31 14.89
N GLU A 230 24.33 -11.09 14.74
CA GLU A 230 25.12 -9.87 14.51
C GLU A 230 26.07 -9.58 15.67
N LEU A 231 25.61 -9.75 16.91
CA LEU A 231 26.41 -9.54 18.11
C LEU A 231 27.52 -10.58 18.22
N ASP A 232 27.23 -11.84 17.92
CA ASP A 232 28.21 -12.92 17.87
C ASP A 232 29.23 -12.71 16.74
N ASN A 233 28.80 -12.20 15.58
CA ASN A 233 29.69 -11.83 14.47
C ASN A 233 30.62 -10.68 14.85
N LEU A 234 30.11 -9.60 15.44
CA LEU A 234 30.92 -8.47 15.91
C LEU A 234 31.90 -8.90 17.01
N ARG A 235 31.46 -9.80 17.89
CA ARG A 235 32.31 -10.39 18.91
C ARG A 235 33.42 -11.20 18.28
N SER A 236 33.10 -12.06 17.31
CA SER A 236 34.09 -12.86 16.59
C SER A 236 35.09 -11.99 15.84
N PHE A 237 34.64 -10.91 15.18
CA PHE A 237 35.49 -9.93 14.51
C PHE A 237 36.49 -9.28 15.46
N CYS A 238 36.05 -8.93 16.67
CA CYS A 238 36.94 -8.36 17.70
C CYS A 238 37.88 -9.42 18.30
N ASP A 239 37.38 -10.61 18.60
CA ASP A 239 38.16 -11.71 19.20
C ASP A 239 39.25 -12.23 18.24
N MET A 240 39.01 -12.15 16.93
CA MET A 240 39.97 -12.51 15.88
C MET A 240 41.01 -11.41 15.60
N GLY A 241 40.94 -10.26 16.27
CA GLY A 241 41.90 -9.16 16.14
C GLY A 241 41.79 -8.34 14.85
N GLU A 242 40.71 -8.51 14.06
CA GLU A 242 40.53 -7.79 12.79
C GLU A 242 40.42 -6.27 13.01
N ARG A 243 39.87 -5.87 14.17
CA ARG A 243 39.83 -4.47 14.61
C ARG A 243 41.23 -3.87 14.73
N GLU A 244 42.16 -4.59 15.34
CA GLU A 244 43.54 -4.14 15.54
C GLU A 244 44.27 -4.06 14.19
N VAL A 245 44.07 -5.05 13.31
CA VAL A 245 44.62 -5.04 11.93
C VAL A 245 44.12 -3.83 11.14
N LEU A 246 42.82 -3.54 11.16
CA LEU A 246 42.27 -2.37 10.48
C LEU A 246 42.79 -1.04 11.05
N LEU A 247 43.02 -0.97 12.36
CA LEU A 247 43.62 0.21 12.98
C LEU A 247 45.07 0.42 12.53
N GLU A 248 45.84 -0.65 12.37
CA GLU A 248 47.19 -0.61 11.78
C GLU A 248 47.16 -0.14 10.33
N GLU A 249 46.29 -0.71 9.48
CA GLU A 249 46.14 -0.29 8.09
C GLU A 249 45.73 1.19 7.95
N ILE A 250 44.80 1.67 8.79
CA ILE A 250 44.41 3.08 8.84
C ILE A 250 45.61 3.95 9.22
N GLN A 251 46.43 3.52 10.17
CA GLN A 251 47.62 4.25 10.59
C GLN A 251 48.68 4.29 9.48
N ASP A 252 48.85 3.20 8.74
CA ASP A 252 49.75 3.13 7.60
C ASP A 252 49.28 4.02 6.44
N LEU A 253 47.99 3.99 6.13
CA LEU A 253 47.39 4.88 5.12
C LEU A 253 47.52 6.36 5.52
N ARG A 254 47.32 6.68 6.80
CA ARG A 254 47.57 8.03 7.33
C ARG A 254 49.03 8.43 7.18
N SER A 255 49.96 7.51 7.42
CA SER A 255 51.39 7.75 7.25
C SER A 255 51.75 7.97 5.78
N GLN A 256 51.17 7.21 4.84
CA GLN A 256 51.31 7.44 3.41
C GLN A 256 50.72 8.77 2.96
N LEU A 257 49.51 9.11 3.41
CA LEU A 257 48.89 10.39 3.10
C LEU A 257 49.71 11.55 3.65
N GLN A 258 50.21 11.42 4.89
CA GLN A 258 51.10 12.41 5.49
C GLN A 258 52.38 12.57 4.67
N TYR A 259 52.97 11.46 4.19
CA TYR A 259 54.11 11.50 3.27
C TYR A 259 53.78 12.24 1.96
N TYR A 260 52.63 11.97 1.33
CA TYR A 260 52.20 12.69 0.13
C TYR A 260 51.91 14.18 0.39
N VAL A 261 51.33 14.51 1.55
CA VAL A 261 51.05 15.89 1.97
C VAL A 261 52.35 16.63 2.27
N ASP A 262 53.31 16.00 2.96
CA ASP A 262 54.62 16.57 3.29
C ASP A 262 55.52 16.68 2.05
N CYS A 263 55.45 15.72 1.12
CA CYS A 263 56.04 15.87 -0.22
C CYS A 263 55.34 17.00 -0.99
N SER A 264 54.02 17.16 -0.86
CA SER A 264 53.29 18.28 -1.45
C SER A 264 53.65 19.61 -0.78
N SER A 265 54.15 19.65 0.46
CA SER A 265 54.58 20.89 1.14
C SER A 265 55.74 21.58 0.43
N THR A 266 56.60 20.82 -0.28
CA THR A 266 57.61 21.40 -1.19
C THR A 266 57.00 22.00 -2.47
N SER A 267 55.86 21.48 -2.92
CA SER A 267 55.07 21.95 -4.08
C SER A 267 54.00 23.00 -3.72
N ALA A 268 53.51 23.03 -2.49
CA ALA A 268 52.49 23.93 -1.96
C ALA A 268 53.09 25.29 -1.59
N ARG A 269 54.41 25.36 -1.36
CA ARG A 269 55.14 26.64 -1.41
C ARG A 269 54.98 27.30 -2.79
N THR A 270 54.90 26.51 -3.86
CA THR A 270 54.66 26.97 -5.24
C THR A 270 53.19 27.33 -5.49
N ARG A 271 52.20 26.61 -4.90
CA ARG A 271 50.77 26.97 -5.01
C ARG A 271 50.33 28.16 -4.16
N LYS A 272 50.82 28.29 -2.91
CA LYS A 272 50.61 29.52 -2.11
C LYS A 272 51.35 30.73 -2.70
N SER A 273 52.34 30.50 -3.58
CA SER A 273 52.98 31.55 -4.37
C SER A 273 52.14 32.01 -5.57
N MET A 274 51.15 31.24 -6.05
CA MET A 274 50.25 31.68 -7.14
C MET A 274 49.19 32.69 -6.69
N LEU A 275 48.90 32.78 -5.39
CA LEU A 275 48.01 33.80 -4.82
C LEU A 275 48.77 35.05 -4.34
N GLN A 276 50.11 35.06 -4.42
CA GLN A 276 50.89 36.27 -4.19
C GLN A 276 51.08 37.01 -5.51
N LEU A 277 50.14 37.93 -5.76
CA LEU A 277 50.27 38.98 -6.75
C LEU A 277 51.55 39.78 -6.46
N THR A 278 52.66 39.39 -7.08
CA THR A 278 53.93 40.11 -6.96
C THR A 278 53.87 41.29 -7.93
N TYR A 279 53.11 42.32 -7.56
CA TYR A 279 53.34 43.65 -8.15
C TYR A 279 54.53 44.27 -7.41
N SER A 280 55.75 43.92 -7.81
CA SER A 280 56.94 44.64 -7.39
C SER A 280 57.00 45.96 -8.16
N ARG A 281 56.30 46.98 -7.65
CA ARG A 281 56.57 48.37 -8.01
C ARG A 281 57.87 48.77 -7.32
N ASP A 282 58.97 48.84 -8.06
CA ASP A 282 60.21 49.43 -7.55
C ASP A 282 60.03 50.96 -7.42
N PRO A 283 60.26 51.56 -6.23
CA PRO A 283 60.37 53.00 -6.09
C PRO A 283 61.85 53.42 -6.20
N ASN A 284 62.10 54.34 -7.14
CA ASN A 284 63.37 55.02 -7.47
C ASN A 284 64.25 54.29 -8.50
N VAL A 285 64.44 54.90 -9.68
CA VAL A 285 65.65 55.68 -10.00
C VAL A 285 65.35 56.62 -11.19
N ALA A 286 65.63 57.91 -11.01
CA ALA A 286 66.16 58.80 -12.05
C ALA A 286 67.32 59.57 -11.37
N PRO A 287 68.43 59.96 -12.04
CA PRO A 287 68.43 60.52 -13.39
C PRO A 287 69.65 60.22 -14.33
N LEU A 288 69.40 60.39 -15.65
CA LEU A 288 70.31 60.80 -16.75
C LEU A 288 71.51 59.90 -17.15
N SER A 289 71.50 59.38 -18.39
CA SER A 289 72.42 59.81 -19.48
C SER A 289 72.17 59.07 -20.81
N THR A 290 72.27 59.84 -21.90
CA THR A 290 72.67 59.50 -23.29
C THR A 290 72.13 58.24 -23.98
N ILE A 291 71.38 58.50 -25.05
CA ILE A 291 70.91 57.59 -26.11
C ILE A 291 72.06 56.70 -26.64
N PRO A 292 71.81 55.39 -26.80
CA PRO A 292 72.04 54.76 -28.09
C PRO A 292 70.74 54.14 -28.63
N GLU A 293 70.41 54.50 -29.87
CA GLU A 293 69.40 53.86 -30.71
C GLU A 293 69.66 52.34 -30.79
N SER A 294 68.58 51.54 -30.75
CA SER A 294 68.49 50.05 -30.89
C SER A 294 67.97 49.24 -29.66
N THR A 295 67.03 49.76 -28.87
CA THR A 295 66.34 48.97 -27.81
C THR A 295 64.80 49.10 -27.82
N GLU A 296 64.17 49.36 -28.96
CA GLU A 296 62.70 49.37 -29.05
C GLU A 296 62.10 47.95 -29.07
N GLU A 297 62.72 47.01 -29.78
CA GLU A 297 62.22 45.62 -29.87
C GLU A 297 62.18 44.90 -28.51
N SER A 298 63.06 45.25 -27.57
CA SER A 298 63.14 44.62 -26.24
C SER A 298 62.06 45.14 -25.27
N ALA A 299 61.70 46.42 -25.35
CA ALA A 299 60.63 47.00 -24.53
C ALA A 299 59.25 46.60 -25.06
N GLU A 300 59.10 46.58 -26.38
CA GLU A 300 57.86 46.20 -27.05
C GLU A 300 57.55 44.71 -26.87
N GLN A 301 58.56 43.83 -26.94
CA GLN A 301 58.40 42.41 -26.59
C GLN A 301 57.98 42.18 -25.14
N LYS A 302 58.47 42.99 -24.19
CA LYS A 302 58.07 42.88 -22.77
C LYS A 302 56.62 43.29 -22.55
N LEU A 303 56.18 44.39 -23.16
CA LEU A 303 54.78 44.81 -23.13
C LEU A 303 53.86 43.78 -23.79
N GLU A 304 54.32 43.16 -24.88
CA GLU A 304 53.57 42.10 -25.56
C GLU A 304 53.46 40.82 -24.71
N GLN A 305 54.52 40.47 -23.97
CA GLN A 305 54.49 39.37 -22.99
C GLN A 305 53.59 39.68 -21.80
N GLU A 306 53.58 40.90 -21.29
CA GLU A 306 52.65 41.32 -20.23
C GLU A 306 51.20 41.29 -20.72
N ARG A 307 50.92 41.76 -21.94
CA ARG A 307 49.58 41.64 -22.54
C ARG A 307 49.11 40.20 -22.60
N LYS A 308 49.96 39.29 -23.07
CA LYS A 308 49.65 37.84 -23.11
C LYS A 308 49.35 37.28 -21.73
N ARG A 309 50.18 37.62 -20.73
CA ARG A 309 49.95 37.20 -19.33
C ARG A 309 48.64 37.76 -18.77
N TRP A 310 48.32 39.03 -19.04
CA TRP A 310 47.05 39.63 -18.63
C TRP A 310 45.86 38.94 -19.31
N THR A 311 45.93 38.65 -20.60
CA THR A 311 44.86 37.95 -21.31
C THR A 311 44.68 36.50 -20.83
N GLU A 312 45.77 35.81 -20.47
CA GLU A 312 45.70 34.46 -19.90
C GLU A 312 45.05 34.48 -18.51
N VAL A 313 45.47 35.42 -17.66
CA VAL A 313 44.89 35.59 -16.32
C VAL A 313 43.42 35.97 -16.42
N GLU A 314 43.06 36.91 -17.31
CA GLU A 314 41.67 37.29 -17.58
C GLU A 314 40.84 36.11 -18.09
N SER A 315 41.36 35.33 -19.04
CA SER A 315 40.69 34.11 -19.52
C SER A 315 40.46 33.08 -18.41
N ASN A 316 41.42 32.91 -17.50
CA ASN A 316 41.29 32.00 -16.37
C ASN A 316 40.26 32.50 -15.34
N TRP A 317 40.19 33.82 -15.11
CA TRP A 317 39.16 34.41 -14.26
C TRP A 317 37.77 34.29 -14.88
N ILE A 318 37.65 34.46 -16.20
CA ILE A 318 36.39 34.28 -16.92
C ILE A 318 35.93 32.82 -16.84
N SER A 319 36.81 31.85 -17.12
CA SER A 319 36.45 30.44 -17.04
C SER A 319 36.02 30.03 -15.63
N LEU A 320 36.74 30.48 -14.60
CA LEU A 320 36.38 30.22 -13.21
C LEU A 320 35.03 30.85 -12.83
N ALA A 321 34.76 32.07 -13.29
CA ALA A 321 33.48 32.74 -13.04
C ALA A 321 32.31 32.02 -13.74
N GLU A 322 32.52 31.51 -14.96
CA GLU A 322 31.53 30.73 -15.69
C GLU A 322 31.27 29.37 -15.02
N GLU A 323 32.30 28.66 -14.58
CA GLU A 323 32.19 27.41 -13.82
C GLU A 323 31.39 27.61 -12.52
N LEU A 324 31.72 28.63 -11.72
CA LEU A 324 31.00 28.95 -10.50
C LEU A 324 29.54 29.33 -10.75
N LYS A 325 29.25 30.00 -11.86
CA LYS A 325 27.88 30.33 -12.26
C LYS A 325 27.07 29.08 -12.59
N VAL A 326 27.65 28.15 -13.35
CA VAL A 326 27.01 26.86 -13.67
C VAL A 326 26.77 26.03 -12.40
N GLU A 327 27.74 26.00 -11.49
CA GLU A 327 27.60 25.28 -10.22
C GLU A 327 26.51 25.90 -9.32
N LEU A 328 26.43 27.23 -9.27
CA LEU A 328 25.36 27.95 -8.55
C LEU A 328 23.97 27.66 -9.14
N GLU A 329 23.85 27.68 -10.47
CA GLU A 329 22.60 27.36 -11.17
C GLU A 329 22.19 25.90 -10.94
N ALA A 330 23.15 24.96 -10.96
CA ALA A 330 22.92 23.56 -10.64
C ALA A 330 22.42 23.39 -9.18
N SER A 331 23.09 24.04 -8.22
CA SER A 331 22.70 24.03 -6.80
C SER A 331 21.30 24.60 -6.58
N ARG A 332 20.96 25.71 -7.25
CA ARG A 332 19.61 26.30 -7.20
C ARG A 332 18.55 25.35 -7.77
N SER A 333 18.82 24.73 -8.92
CA SER A 333 17.90 23.78 -9.55
C SER A 333 17.67 22.54 -8.67
N LEU A 334 18.69 22.09 -7.94
CA LEU A 334 18.59 20.99 -7.00
C LEU A 334 17.72 21.37 -5.79
N ALA A 335 17.95 22.56 -5.21
CA ALA A 335 17.15 23.07 -4.10
C ALA A 335 15.67 23.25 -4.47
N GLU A 336 15.37 23.70 -5.69
CA GLU A 336 14.00 23.81 -6.19
C GLU A 336 13.32 22.44 -6.34
N LYS A 337 14.04 21.42 -6.84
CA LYS A 337 13.55 20.05 -6.93
C LYS A 337 13.26 19.44 -5.56
N THR A 338 14.19 19.56 -4.62
CA THR A 338 14.01 19.01 -3.26
C THR A 338 12.86 19.71 -2.52
N MET A 339 12.67 21.01 -2.75
CA MET A 339 11.51 21.73 -2.21
C MET A 339 10.18 21.22 -2.79
N GLN A 340 10.13 20.91 -4.09
CA GLN A 340 8.94 20.33 -4.72
C GLN A 340 8.66 18.91 -4.20
N GLU A 341 9.69 18.08 -4.06
CA GLU A 341 9.58 16.73 -3.49
C GLU A 341 9.02 16.79 -2.06
N LEU A 342 9.58 17.67 -1.21
CA LEU A 342 9.11 17.89 0.16
C LEU A 342 7.64 18.33 0.20
N GLU A 343 7.22 19.21 -0.70
CA GLU A 343 5.82 19.67 -0.77
C GLU A 343 4.87 18.54 -1.19
N THR A 344 5.29 17.67 -2.10
CA THR A 344 4.49 16.49 -2.48
C THR A 344 4.44 15.44 -1.37
N GLU A 345 5.52 15.26 -0.62
CA GLU A 345 5.57 14.35 0.53
C GLU A 345 4.65 14.83 1.65
N LYS A 346 4.63 16.15 1.95
CA LYS A 346 3.69 16.75 2.90
C LYS A 346 2.24 16.48 2.53
N LYS A 347 1.89 16.62 1.25
CA LYS A 347 0.53 16.32 0.77
C LYS A 347 0.18 14.84 0.96
N CYS A 348 1.08 13.94 0.60
CA CYS A 348 0.89 12.50 0.83
C CYS A 348 0.73 12.18 2.33
N ALA A 349 1.48 12.85 3.21
CA ALA A 349 1.38 12.66 4.65
C ALA A 349 0.03 13.12 5.22
N GLU A 350 -0.51 14.24 4.74
CA GLU A 350 -1.85 14.70 5.15
C GLU A 350 -2.95 13.79 4.59
N GLU A 351 -2.87 13.35 3.34
CA GLU A 351 -3.80 12.37 2.76
C GLU A 351 -3.81 11.05 3.55
N LEU A 352 -2.63 10.56 3.96
CA LEU A 352 -2.50 9.37 4.80
C LEU A 352 -3.15 9.57 6.17
N LYS A 353 -2.96 10.75 6.78
CA LYS A 353 -3.55 11.09 8.08
C LYS A 353 -5.08 11.17 8.00
N GLU A 354 -5.63 11.79 6.96
CA GLU A 354 -7.07 11.82 6.71
C GLU A 354 -7.64 10.41 6.51
N ALA A 355 -6.97 9.57 5.71
CA ALA A 355 -7.37 8.19 5.50
C ALA A 355 -7.35 7.38 6.80
N MET A 356 -6.33 7.57 7.64
CA MET A 356 -6.22 6.93 8.95
C MET A 356 -7.34 7.38 9.88
N GLN A 357 -7.64 8.69 9.93
CA GLN A 357 -8.72 9.20 10.76
C GLN A 357 -10.08 8.64 10.33
N LEU A 358 -10.37 8.61 9.03
CA LEU A 358 -11.60 8.02 8.50
C LEU A 358 -11.70 6.52 8.82
N ALA A 359 -10.59 5.79 8.75
CA ALA A 359 -10.54 4.38 9.14
C ALA A 359 -10.82 4.19 10.63
N MET A 360 -10.23 5.01 11.49
CA MET A 360 -10.46 4.98 12.95
C MET A 360 -11.92 5.31 13.30
N GLU A 361 -12.51 6.33 12.67
CA GLU A 361 -13.92 6.67 12.85
C GLU A 361 -14.85 5.54 12.35
N GLY A 362 -14.48 4.87 11.26
CA GLY A 362 -15.18 3.69 10.76
C GLY A 362 -15.12 2.52 11.75
N GLN A 363 -13.96 2.25 12.33
CA GLN A 363 -13.79 1.23 13.37
C GLN A 363 -14.55 1.57 14.66
N ALA A 364 -14.55 2.84 15.08
CA ALA A 364 -15.32 3.29 16.24
C ALA A 364 -16.83 3.07 16.04
N ARG A 365 -17.37 3.45 14.88
CA ARG A 365 -18.77 3.20 14.52
C ARG A 365 -19.13 1.71 14.51
N MET A 366 -18.22 0.84 14.05
CA MET A 366 -18.42 -0.60 14.11
C MET A 366 -18.48 -1.11 15.56
N LEU A 367 -17.60 -0.63 16.43
CA LEU A 367 -17.60 -0.99 17.85
C LEU A 367 -18.88 -0.55 18.57
N GLU A 368 -19.38 0.66 18.28
CA GLU A 368 -20.68 1.13 18.79
C GLU A 368 -21.82 0.20 18.36
N GLN A 369 -21.85 -0.22 17.10
CA GLN A 369 -22.85 -1.19 16.61
C GLN A 369 -22.77 -2.55 17.30
N TYR A 370 -21.56 -3.03 17.61
CA TYR A 370 -21.40 -4.26 18.39
C TYR A 370 -21.86 -4.10 19.84
N ALA A 371 -21.59 -2.95 20.47
CA ALA A 371 -22.07 -2.66 21.82
C ALA A 371 -23.61 -2.61 21.87
N ASP A 372 -24.26 -1.95 20.90
CA ASP A 372 -25.73 -1.94 20.78
C ASP A 372 -26.31 -3.35 20.60
N LEU A 373 -25.62 -4.20 19.84
CA LEU A 373 -26.04 -5.59 19.62
C LEU A 373 -25.89 -6.42 20.89
N GLU A 374 -24.80 -6.24 21.61
CA GLU A 374 -24.54 -6.89 22.90
C GLU A 374 -25.59 -6.48 23.94
N GLU A 375 -25.95 -5.19 24.01
CA GLU A 375 -27.01 -4.70 24.89
C GLU A 375 -28.36 -5.35 24.56
N LYS A 376 -28.73 -5.42 23.27
CA LYS A 376 -29.95 -6.11 22.83
C LYS A 376 -29.92 -7.60 23.19
N HIS A 377 -28.76 -8.25 23.09
CA HIS A 377 -28.59 -9.65 23.48
C HIS A 377 -28.81 -9.83 24.99
N MET A 378 -28.23 -8.97 25.82
CA MET A 378 -28.45 -8.98 27.27
C MET A 378 -29.91 -8.77 27.64
N GLN A 379 -30.59 -7.82 26.99
CA GLN A 379 -32.03 -7.58 27.19
C GLN A 379 -32.88 -8.81 26.78
N LEU A 380 -32.53 -9.48 25.69
CA LEU A 380 -33.20 -10.70 25.25
C LEU A 380 -33.01 -11.85 26.26
N LEU A 381 -31.78 -12.04 26.77
CA LEU A 381 -31.50 -13.03 27.81
C LEU A 381 -32.29 -12.75 29.09
N ALA A 382 -32.37 -11.49 29.51
CA ALA A 382 -33.16 -11.09 30.67
C ALA A 382 -34.65 -11.44 30.48
N ARG A 383 -35.22 -11.11 29.30
CA ARG A 383 -36.60 -11.49 28.96
C ARG A 383 -36.79 -13.00 28.97
N HIS A 384 -35.86 -13.76 28.41
CA HIS A 384 -35.94 -15.23 28.40
C HIS A 384 -35.94 -15.82 29.82
N ARG A 385 -35.14 -15.26 30.74
CA ARG A 385 -35.17 -15.65 32.17
C ARG A 385 -36.55 -15.36 32.78
N THR A 386 -37.08 -14.15 32.61
CA THR A 386 -38.41 -13.82 33.15
C THR A 386 -39.53 -14.71 32.60
N ILE A 387 -39.48 -15.09 31.32
CA ILE A 387 -40.45 -16.00 30.72
C ILE A 387 -40.32 -17.40 31.34
N ARG A 388 -39.08 -17.90 31.50
CA ARG A 388 -38.82 -19.19 32.12
C ARG A 388 -39.35 -19.25 33.54
N ASP A 389 -39.10 -18.22 34.34
CA ASP A 389 -39.58 -18.12 35.71
C ASP A 389 -41.11 -18.12 35.76
N GLY A 390 -41.75 -17.34 34.87
CA GLY A 390 -43.21 -17.31 34.73
C GLY A 390 -43.81 -18.67 34.32
N VAL A 391 -43.15 -19.42 33.43
CA VAL A 391 -43.57 -20.78 33.05
C VAL A 391 -43.50 -21.74 34.24
N GLU A 392 -42.42 -21.66 35.04
CA GLU A 392 -42.28 -22.49 36.23
C GLU A 392 -43.33 -22.16 37.30
N ASP A 393 -43.71 -20.90 37.45
CA ASP A 393 -44.81 -20.49 38.34
C ASP A 393 -46.18 -21.01 37.86
N VAL A 394 -46.45 -20.94 36.54
CA VAL A 394 -47.65 -21.53 35.94
C VAL A 394 -47.70 -23.04 36.17
N LYS A 395 -46.57 -23.74 36.02
CA LYS A 395 -46.44 -25.18 36.28
C LYS A 395 -46.74 -25.53 37.76
N LYS A 396 -46.19 -24.74 38.70
CA LYS A 396 -46.51 -24.88 40.14
C LYS A 396 -47.98 -24.62 40.44
N ALA A 397 -48.63 -23.68 39.75
CA ALA A 397 -50.06 -23.40 39.94
C ALA A 397 -50.95 -24.50 39.34
N ALA A 398 -50.64 -24.99 38.14
CA ALA A 398 -51.39 -26.04 37.45
C ALA A 398 -51.34 -27.37 38.21
N SER A 399 -50.16 -27.73 38.74
CA SER A 399 -50.00 -28.92 39.60
C SER A 399 -50.80 -28.82 40.90
N LYS A 400 -50.83 -27.64 41.56
CA LYS A 400 -51.69 -27.39 42.74
C LYS A 400 -53.18 -27.47 42.41
N ALA A 401 -53.59 -27.12 41.19
CA ALA A 401 -54.97 -27.20 40.72
C ALA A 401 -55.38 -28.61 40.23
N GLY A 402 -54.48 -29.61 40.28
CA GLY A 402 -54.76 -30.98 39.86
C GLY A 402 -54.84 -31.20 38.35
N VAL A 403 -54.42 -30.21 37.54
CA VAL A 403 -54.51 -30.27 36.07
C VAL A 403 -53.22 -30.86 35.50
N ARG A 404 -53.23 -32.14 35.11
CA ARG A 404 -52.13 -32.76 34.34
C ARG A 404 -52.39 -32.62 32.82
N GLY A 405 -51.38 -32.18 32.08
CA GLY A 405 -51.42 -32.09 30.61
C GLY A 405 -51.97 -30.80 30.02
N ALA A 406 -52.41 -29.83 30.85
CA ALA A 406 -52.67 -28.46 30.37
C ALA A 406 -51.40 -27.77 29.86
N GLU A 407 -50.24 -28.14 30.41
CA GLU A 407 -48.92 -27.68 29.97
C GLU A 407 -48.65 -28.01 28.50
N SER A 408 -48.93 -29.26 28.08
CA SER A 408 -48.78 -29.66 26.67
C SER A 408 -49.75 -28.90 25.76
N LYS A 409 -50.99 -28.66 26.20
CA LYS A 409 -51.98 -27.89 25.41
C LYS A 409 -51.61 -26.41 25.31
N PHE A 410 -51.13 -25.82 26.40
CA PHE A 410 -50.66 -24.44 26.43
C PHE A 410 -49.40 -24.24 25.58
N ILE A 411 -48.41 -25.14 25.70
CA ILE A 411 -47.18 -25.13 24.88
C ILE A 411 -47.51 -25.34 23.40
N ASN A 412 -48.42 -26.27 23.06
CA ASN A 412 -48.83 -26.50 21.67
C ASN A 412 -49.58 -25.28 21.08
N ALA A 413 -50.43 -24.62 21.87
CA ALA A 413 -51.12 -23.40 21.46
C ALA A 413 -50.12 -22.25 21.24
N LEU A 414 -49.17 -22.06 22.16
CA LEU A 414 -48.08 -21.07 22.03
C LEU A 414 -47.17 -21.37 20.84
N ALA A 415 -46.81 -22.63 20.60
CA ALA A 415 -46.00 -23.03 19.45
C ALA A 415 -46.73 -22.76 18.12
N ALA A 416 -48.04 -22.98 18.07
CA ALA A 416 -48.88 -22.65 16.92
C ALA A 416 -48.95 -21.13 16.70
N GLU A 417 -49.13 -20.35 17.76
CA GLU A 417 -49.17 -18.88 17.71
C GLU A 417 -47.80 -18.29 17.28
N ILE A 418 -46.69 -18.79 17.84
CA ILE A 418 -45.33 -18.40 17.44
C ILE A 418 -45.09 -18.74 15.97
N SER A 419 -45.56 -19.90 15.50
CA SER A 419 -45.43 -20.30 14.09
C SER A 419 -46.23 -19.37 13.17
N ALA A 420 -47.46 -19.01 13.55
CA ALA A 420 -48.27 -18.04 12.82
C ALA A 420 -47.59 -16.66 12.75
N LEU A 421 -47.12 -16.14 13.89
CA LEU A 421 -46.40 -14.85 13.97
C LEU A 421 -45.10 -14.85 13.15
N ARG A 422 -44.36 -15.95 13.11
CA ARG A 422 -43.15 -16.08 12.27
C ARG A 422 -43.50 -16.01 10.78
N VAL A 423 -44.58 -16.66 10.37
CA VAL A 423 -45.07 -16.64 8.98
C VAL A 423 -45.51 -15.23 8.59
N GLU A 424 -46.24 -14.53 9.46
CA GLU A 424 -46.66 -13.14 9.23
C GLU A 424 -45.46 -12.19 9.12
N ARG A 425 -44.50 -12.25 10.06
CA ARG A 425 -43.27 -11.44 9.97
C ARG A 425 -42.44 -11.72 8.72
N GLU A 426 -42.40 -12.96 8.24
CA GLU A 426 -41.70 -13.28 7.00
C GLU A 426 -42.45 -12.72 5.77
N ARG A 427 -43.79 -12.75 5.78
CA ARG A 427 -44.60 -12.11 4.74
C ARG A 427 -44.39 -10.60 4.70
N GLU A 428 -44.42 -9.93 5.84
CA GLU A 428 -44.12 -8.49 5.94
C GLU A 428 -42.70 -8.16 5.46
N ARG A 429 -41.70 -8.95 5.87
CA ARG A 429 -40.32 -8.77 5.39
C ARG A 429 -40.17 -8.96 3.88
N ARG A 430 -40.93 -9.87 3.27
CA ARG A 430 -40.95 -10.02 1.81
C ARG A 430 -41.61 -8.82 1.14
N TYR A 431 -42.77 -8.41 1.64
CA TYR A 431 -43.50 -7.24 1.15
C TYR A 431 -42.60 -5.99 1.16
N LEU A 432 -41.96 -5.68 2.29
CA LEU A 432 -41.06 -4.53 2.40
C LEU A 432 -39.83 -4.65 1.49
N ARG A 433 -39.30 -5.86 1.28
CA ARG A 433 -38.19 -6.08 0.33
C ARG A 433 -38.60 -5.79 -1.11
N ASP A 434 -39.78 -6.24 -1.51
CA ASP A 434 -40.27 -6.06 -2.86
C ASP A 434 -40.66 -4.59 -3.11
N GLU A 435 -41.24 -3.92 -2.10
CA GLU A 435 -41.48 -2.47 -2.13
C GLU A 435 -40.16 -1.68 -2.24
N ASN A 436 -39.13 -2.03 -1.47
CA ASN A 436 -37.83 -1.37 -1.53
C ASN A 436 -37.16 -1.57 -2.91
N LYS A 437 -37.25 -2.77 -3.49
CA LYS A 437 -36.78 -3.02 -4.87
C LYS A 437 -37.54 -2.18 -5.90
N GLY A 438 -38.86 -2.04 -5.74
CA GLY A 438 -39.70 -1.20 -6.60
C GLY A 438 -39.30 0.28 -6.51
N LEU A 439 -39.11 0.79 -5.29
CA LEU A 439 -38.66 2.16 -5.06
C LEU A 439 -37.25 2.41 -5.60
N GLN A 440 -36.33 1.45 -5.47
CA GLN A 440 -34.98 1.54 -6.06
C GLN A 440 -35.02 1.54 -7.59
N ALA A 441 -35.92 0.76 -8.22
CA ALA A 441 -36.12 0.81 -9.67
C ALA A 441 -36.62 2.18 -10.11
N GLN A 442 -37.65 2.72 -9.44
CA GLN A 442 -38.15 4.07 -9.71
C GLN A 442 -37.06 5.13 -9.54
N LEU A 443 -36.23 5.03 -8.51
CA LEU A 443 -35.14 5.97 -8.27
C LEU A 443 -34.08 5.92 -9.39
N ARG A 444 -33.82 4.74 -9.97
CA ARG A 444 -32.94 4.61 -11.14
C ARG A 444 -33.59 5.21 -12.40
N ASP A 445 -34.84 4.87 -12.68
CA ASP A 445 -35.56 5.39 -13.86
C ASP A 445 -35.64 6.92 -13.82
N THR A 446 -35.89 7.50 -12.63
CA THR A 446 -35.89 8.96 -12.44
C THR A 446 -34.50 9.57 -12.60
N ALA A 447 -33.43 8.92 -12.13
CA ALA A 447 -32.06 9.38 -12.34
C ALA A 447 -31.68 9.37 -13.84
N GLU A 448 -32.04 8.31 -14.56
CA GLU A 448 -31.83 8.20 -16.02
C GLU A 448 -32.61 9.28 -16.78
N ALA A 449 -33.87 9.53 -16.41
CA ALA A 449 -34.68 10.60 -17.00
C ALA A 449 -34.06 11.99 -16.74
N VAL A 450 -33.55 12.24 -15.54
CA VAL A 450 -32.85 13.50 -15.20
C VAL A 450 -31.56 13.64 -16.01
N GLN A 451 -30.77 12.57 -16.17
CA GLN A 451 -29.58 12.59 -17.01
C GLN A 451 -29.91 12.89 -18.47
N ALA A 452 -30.92 12.22 -19.04
CA ALA A 452 -31.37 12.46 -20.42
C ALA A 452 -31.86 13.90 -20.62
N ALA A 453 -32.61 14.45 -19.66
CA ALA A 453 -33.02 15.85 -19.69
C ALA A 453 -31.81 16.80 -19.62
N GLY A 454 -30.80 16.46 -18.82
CA GLY A 454 -29.52 17.19 -18.76
C GLY A 454 -28.79 17.20 -20.10
N GLU A 455 -28.69 16.07 -20.78
CA GLU A 455 -28.09 15.98 -22.11
C GLU A 455 -28.86 16.77 -23.17
N LEU A 456 -30.20 16.72 -23.14
CA LEU A 456 -31.03 17.52 -24.03
C LEU A 456 -30.83 19.03 -23.81
N LEU A 457 -30.71 19.48 -22.56
CA LEU A 457 -30.41 20.87 -22.24
C LEU A 457 -29.04 21.31 -22.77
N VAL A 458 -28.03 20.45 -22.75
CA VAL A 458 -26.72 20.73 -23.34
C VAL A 458 -26.84 20.87 -24.86
N ARG A 459 -27.51 19.92 -25.53
CA ARG A 459 -27.73 19.98 -26.98
C ARG A 459 -28.53 21.20 -27.42
N LEU A 460 -29.53 21.61 -26.64
CA LEU A 460 -30.29 22.83 -26.89
C LEU A 460 -29.42 24.08 -26.78
N LYS A 461 -28.55 24.16 -25.77
CA LYS A 461 -27.57 25.27 -25.66
C LYS A 461 -26.59 25.31 -26.82
N GLU A 462 -26.06 24.16 -27.23
CA GLU A 462 -25.16 24.08 -28.39
C GLU A 462 -25.86 24.51 -29.68
N ALA A 463 -27.13 24.12 -29.87
CA ALA A 463 -27.94 24.55 -31.01
C ALA A 463 -28.24 26.06 -30.96
N ASP A 464 -28.58 26.61 -29.80
CA ASP A 464 -28.81 28.05 -29.61
C ASP A 464 -27.53 28.87 -29.89
N GLU A 465 -26.36 28.40 -29.44
CA GLU A 465 -25.05 29.01 -29.75
C GLU A 465 -24.72 28.93 -31.25
N ALA A 466 -25.02 27.81 -31.91
CA ALA A 466 -24.85 27.65 -33.36
C ALA A 466 -25.78 28.58 -34.15
N VAL A 467 -27.02 28.78 -33.71
CA VAL A 467 -27.95 29.74 -34.34
C VAL A 467 -27.49 31.18 -34.11
N ALA A 468 -27.05 31.52 -32.90
CA ALA A 468 -26.54 32.87 -32.58
C ALA A 468 -25.30 33.21 -33.42
N THR A 469 -24.38 32.27 -33.62
CA THR A 469 -23.20 32.47 -34.49
C THR A 469 -23.60 32.62 -35.97
N ALA A 470 -24.59 31.86 -36.44
CA ALA A 470 -25.09 31.95 -37.81
C ALA A 470 -25.84 33.27 -38.11
N GLN A 471 -26.41 33.95 -37.10
CA GLN A 471 -27.10 35.24 -37.28
C GLN A 471 -26.16 36.45 -37.30
N VAL A 472 -24.88 36.27 -36.93
CA VAL A 472 -23.86 37.32 -36.87
C VAL A 472 -22.92 37.28 -38.09
N CYS A 473 -23.06 36.27 -38.95
CA CYS A 473 -22.49 36.21 -40.30
C CYS A 473 -23.53 36.63 -41.34
#